data_AF-A0A3S4S788-F1
#
_entry.id   AF-A0A3S4S788-F1
#
_cell.length_a   1.000
_cell.length_b   1.000
_cell.length_c   1.000
_cell.angle_alpha   90.00
_cell.angle_beta   90.00
_cell.angle_gamma   90.00
#
_symmetry.space_group_name_H-M   'P 1'
#
loop_
_entity.id
_entity.type
_entity.pdbx_description
1 polymer ?
#
loop_
_entity_poly.entity_id
_entity_poly.type
_entity_poly.pdbx_seq_one_letter_code
_entity_poly.pdbx_strand_id
1 'polypeptide(L)'
;MGWLGSADNVRALAQRVAAFKADIVLVGVGSPLQERVAVSLLDADGVTAVLMGVGASIDFVAGEAARRAPMWMQRLGIEWLHRILTDPARLLKRYVGDVVPFLKVVRQSHAGSGTRGENS
;
A
#
# COMPACT_ATOMS: atom_id res chain seq x y z
N MET A 1 1.86 16.64 -9.67
CA MET A 1 1.63 15.31 -10.29
C MET A 1 2.98 14.63 -10.41
N GLY A 2 3.13 13.42 -9.84
CA GLY A 2 4.37 12.65 -9.96
C GLY A 2 4.53 12.00 -11.33
N TRP A 3 5.57 11.18 -11.50
CA TRP A 3 5.96 10.46 -12.72
C TRP A 3 4.80 9.80 -13.52
N LEU A 4 3.74 9.34 -12.84
CA LEU A 4 2.49 8.80 -13.42
C LEU A 4 1.60 9.80 -14.18
N GLY A 5 1.86 11.11 -14.07
CA GLY A 5 1.03 12.13 -14.72
C GLY A 5 1.27 12.26 -16.24
N SER A 6 2.35 11.65 -16.75
CA SER A 6 2.63 11.62 -18.18
C SER A 6 2.20 10.27 -18.76
N ALA A 7 1.26 10.30 -19.70
CA ALA A 7 0.81 9.12 -20.43
C ALA A 7 1.96 8.46 -21.22
N ASP A 8 2.96 9.25 -21.64
CA ASP A 8 4.11 8.74 -22.38
C ASP A 8 5.00 7.86 -21.51
N ASN A 9 5.18 8.22 -20.23
CA ASN A 9 5.97 7.43 -19.28
C ASN A 9 5.34 6.05 -19.03
N VAL A 10 4.02 6.03 -18.83
CA VAL A 10 3.26 4.79 -18.63
C VAL A 10 3.35 3.91 -19.86
N ARG A 11 3.15 4.48 -21.05
CA ARG A 11 3.24 3.76 -22.32
C ARG A 11 4.62 3.18 -22.55
N ALA A 12 5.68 3.95 -22.30
CA ALA A 12 7.05 3.50 -22.43
C ALA A 12 7.37 2.36 -21.45
N LEU A 13 6.85 2.42 -20.21
CA LEU A 13 7.02 1.34 -19.24
C LEU A 13 6.28 0.07 -19.69
N ALA A 14 5.03 0.20 -20.13
CA ALA A 14 4.25 -0.94 -20.62
C ALA A 14 4.92 -1.62 -21.82
N GLN A 15 5.43 -0.84 -22.77
CA GLN A 15 6.19 -1.35 -23.92
C GLN A 15 7.44 -2.13 -23.48
N ARG A 16 8.18 -1.63 -22.48
CA ARG A 16 9.34 -2.33 -21.94
C ARG A 16 8.96 -3.65 -21.27
N VAL A 17 7.87 -3.66 -20.49
CA VAL A 17 7.37 -4.87 -19.83
C VAL A 17 6.91 -5.91 -20.86
N ALA A 18 6.14 -5.49 -21.86
CA ALA A 18 5.66 -6.34 -22.94
C ALA A 18 6.80 -6.90 -23.80
N ALA A 19 7.78 -6.06 -24.16
CA ALA A 19 8.96 -6.47 -24.93
C ALA A 19 9.84 -7.44 -24.15
N PHE A 20 9.97 -7.26 -22.84
CA PHE A 20 10.69 -8.18 -21.96
C PHE A 20 9.94 -9.51 -21.76
N LYS A 21 8.63 -9.55 -22.04
CA LYS A 21 7.74 -10.69 -21.76
C LYS A 21 7.83 -11.13 -20.30
N ALA A 22 7.72 -10.17 -19.39
CA ALA A 22 7.75 -10.46 -17.96
C ALA A 22 6.58 -11.38 -17.56
N ASP A 23 6.86 -12.43 -16.80
CA ASP A 23 5.80 -13.20 -16.11
C ASP A 23 5.37 -12.50 -14.82
N ILE A 24 6.29 -11.79 -14.17
CA ILE A 24 6.08 -11.12 -12.88
C ILE A 24 6.71 -9.71 -12.90
N VAL A 25 5.98 -8.72 -12.42
CA VAL A 25 6.45 -7.34 -12.22
C VAL A 25 6.32 -6.95 -10.76
N LEU A 26 7.46 -6.68 -10.11
CA LEU A 26 7.51 -6.20 -8.73
C LEU A 26 7.49 -4.67 -8.70
N VAL A 27 6.50 -4.09 -8.03
CA VAL A 27 6.29 -2.64 -7.94
C VAL A 27 6.76 -2.14 -6.57
N GLY A 28 7.95 -1.54 -6.53
CA GLY A 28 8.62 -1.08 -5.31
C GLY A 28 8.28 0.35 -4.86
N VAL A 29 7.22 0.97 -5.39
CA VAL A 29 6.82 2.32 -4.96
C VAL A 29 5.83 2.26 -3.79
N GLY A 30 5.75 3.34 -3.00
CA GLY A 30 4.80 3.40 -1.88
C GLY A 30 3.34 3.49 -2.33
N SER A 31 2.42 3.03 -1.50
CA SER A 31 0.97 3.27 -1.67
C SER A 31 0.65 4.78 -1.51
N PRO A 32 -0.26 5.37 -2.32
CA PRO A 32 -1.17 4.74 -3.29
C PRO A 32 -0.58 4.63 -4.72
N LEU A 33 0.72 4.89 -4.90
CA LEU A 33 1.34 4.95 -6.22
C LEU A 33 1.47 3.56 -6.85
N GLN A 34 1.74 2.54 -6.04
CA GLN A 34 1.88 1.16 -6.52
C GLN A 34 0.60 0.65 -7.20
N GLU A 35 -0.57 0.96 -6.61
CA GLU A 35 -1.86 0.54 -7.13
C GLU A 35 -2.15 1.22 -8.46
N ARG A 36 -1.80 2.52 -8.55
CA ARG A 36 -1.97 3.28 -9.79
C ARG A 36 -1.05 2.79 -10.91
N VAL A 37 0.21 2.51 -10.62
CA VAL A 37 1.15 1.91 -11.58
C VAL A 37 0.61 0.56 -12.04
N ALA A 38 0.13 -0.27 -11.12
CA ALA A 38 -0.37 -1.60 -11.44
C ALA A 38 -1.59 -1.54 -12.37
N VAL A 39 -2.57 -0.69 -12.06
CA VAL A 39 -3.76 -0.48 -12.92
C VAL A 39 -3.34 0.01 -14.31
N SER A 40 -2.46 1.01 -14.38
CA SER A 40 -2.01 1.56 -15.67
C SER A 40 -1.24 0.54 -16.54
N LEU A 41 -0.59 -0.44 -15.93
CA LEU A 41 0.07 -1.53 -16.66
C LEU A 41 -0.90 -2.63 -17.08
N LEU A 42 -1.91 -2.93 -16.27
CA LEU A 42 -2.97 -3.88 -16.63
C LEU A 42 -3.84 -3.38 -17.78
N ASP A 43 -4.07 -2.07 -17.84
CA ASP A 43 -4.83 -1.43 -18.93
C ASP A 43 -4.03 -1.33 -20.25
N ALA A 44 -2.73 -1.68 -20.24
CA ALA A 44 -1.87 -1.54 -21.40
C ALA A 44 -1.78 -2.84 -22.21
N ASP A 45 -1.87 -2.72 -23.53
CA ASP A 45 -1.79 -3.86 -24.44
C ASP A 45 -0.44 -4.58 -24.35
N GLY A 46 -0.50 -5.92 -24.34
CA GLY A 46 0.68 -6.78 -24.36
C GLY A 46 1.33 -7.05 -23.00
N VAL A 47 0.76 -6.52 -21.91
CA VAL A 47 1.20 -6.85 -20.54
C VAL A 47 0.34 -7.98 -19.99
N THR A 48 0.91 -9.17 -19.85
CA THR A 48 0.25 -10.35 -19.24
C THR A 48 0.85 -10.74 -17.89
N ALA A 49 1.78 -9.92 -17.38
CA ALA A 49 2.52 -10.19 -16.16
C ALA A 49 1.63 -10.12 -14.91
N VAL A 50 1.96 -10.90 -13.89
CA VAL A 50 1.42 -10.72 -12.54
C VAL A 50 2.11 -9.52 -11.88
N LEU A 51 1.34 -8.52 -11.44
CA LEU A 51 1.87 -7.35 -10.77
C LEU A 51 1.76 -7.48 -9.25
N MET A 52 2.89 -7.33 -8.57
CA MET A 52 2.97 -7.43 -7.12
C MET A 52 3.55 -6.16 -6.51
N GLY A 53 2.73 -5.45 -5.72
CA GLY A 53 3.18 -4.33 -4.91
C GLY A 53 4.06 -4.81 -3.77
N VAL A 54 5.37 -4.57 -3.87
CA VAL A 54 6.34 -4.89 -2.81
C VAL A 54 6.67 -3.68 -1.96
N GLY A 55 6.33 -2.47 -2.41
CA GLY A 55 6.59 -1.23 -1.67
C GLY A 55 8.05 -1.11 -1.22
N ALA A 56 8.26 -0.56 -0.02
CA ALA A 56 9.59 -0.42 0.59
C ALA A 56 10.20 -1.73 1.08
N SER A 57 9.57 -2.90 0.85
CA SER A 57 10.10 -4.20 1.31
C SER A 57 11.45 -4.52 0.68
N ILE A 58 11.70 -4.04 -0.55
CA ILE A 58 13.00 -4.15 -1.22
C ILE A 58 14.09 -3.42 -0.42
N ASP A 59 13.80 -2.23 0.12
CA ASP A 59 14.76 -1.44 0.90
C ASP A 59 15.16 -2.17 2.20
N PHE A 60 14.27 -2.99 2.77
CA PHE A 60 14.58 -3.85 3.92
C PHE A 60 15.50 -5.02 3.56
N VAL A 61 15.33 -5.60 2.36
CA VAL A 61 16.20 -6.68 1.87
C VAL A 61 17.56 -6.14 1.44
N ALA A 62 17.60 -4.94 0.88
CA ALA A 62 18.82 -4.23 0.47
C ALA A 62 19.67 -3.74 1.66
N GLY A 63 19.15 -3.86 2.90
CA GLY A 63 19.86 -3.44 4.12
C GLY A 63 19.81 -1.93 4.39
N GLU A 64 19.09 -1.15 3.58
CA GLU A 64 18.95 0.30 3.73
C GLU A 64 17.87 0.69 4.75
N ALA A 65 16.83 -0.14 4.93
CA ALA A 65 15.77 0.16 5.87
C ALA A 65 16.14 -0.20 7.32
N ALA A 66 16.70 0.81 7.99
CA ALA A 66 16.63 1.18 9.40
C ALA A 66 16.21 0.08 10.41
N ARG A 67 17.17 -0.21 11.31
CA ARG A 67 17.01 -0.63 12.72
C ARG A 67 15.62 -1.21 13.05
N ARG A 68 15.48 -2.53 12.92
CA ARG A 68 14.29 -3.26 13.41
C ARG A 68 13.95 -2.83 14.84
N ALA A 69 12.66 -2.78 15.15
CA ALA A 69 12.20 -2.48 16.51
C ALA A 69 12.84 -3.46 17.51
N PRO A 70 13.15 -3.03 18.74
CA PRO A 70 13.63 -3.91 19.80
C PRO A 70 12.76 -5.16 19.98
N MET A 71 13.38 -6.28 20.35
CA MET A 71 12.70 -7.57 20.47
C MET A 71 11.49 -7.56 21.43
N TRP A 72 11.56 -6.72 22.48
CA TRP A 72 10.45 -6.54 23.41
C TRP A 72 9.24 -5.84 22.77
N MET A 73 9.45 -4.90 21.85
CA MET A 73 8.38 -4.24 21.11
C MET A 73 7.73 -5.18 20.09
N GLN A 74 8.53 -6.04 19.45
CA GLN A 74 8.02 -7.08 18.55
C GLN A 74 7.12 -8.07 19.32
N ARG A 75 7.57 -8.54 20.49
CA ARG A 75 6.81 -9.45 21.36
C ARG A 75 5.51 -8.86 21.88
N LEU A 76 5.47 -7.55 22.11
CA LEU A 76 4.27 -6.83 22.56
C LEU A 76 3.36 -6.39 21.40
N GLY A 77 3.72 -6.66 20.14
CA GLY A 77 2.94 -6.24 18.97
C GLY A 77 2.92 -4.71 18.73
N ILE A 78 3.80 -3.96 19.39
CA ILE A 78 3.87 -2.48 19.32
C ILE A 78 4.93 -1.97 18.34
N GLU A 79 5.35 -2.81 17.38
CA GLU A 79 6.29 -2.41 16.33
C GLU A 79 5.80 -1.20 15.53
N TRP A 80 4.47 -1.05 15.37
CA TRP A 80 3.87 0.10 14.70
C TRP A 80 4.24 1.43 15.38
N LEU A 81 4.35 1.47 16.71
CA LEU A 81 4.72 2.67 17.46
C LEU A 81 6.20 3.04 17.22
N HIS A 82 7.08 2.04 17.18
CA HIS A 82 8.48 2.25 16.83
C HIS A 82 8.63 2.84 15.42
N ARG A 83 7.84 2.33 14.45
CA ARG A 83 7.82 2.85 13.08
C ARG A 83 7.38 4.31 13.04
N ILE A 84 6.30 4.67 13.75
CA ILE A 84 5.84 6.06 13.85
C ILE A 84 6.93 6.97 14.43
N LEU A 85 7.64 6.55 15.47
CA LEU A 85 8.71 7.35 16.08
C LEU A 85 9.94 7.51 15.18
N THR A 86 10.15 6.57 14.23
CA THR A 86 11.28 6.60 13.30
C THR A 86 11.06 7.58 12.14
N ASP A 87 9.82 7.72 11.65
CA ASP A 87 9.45 8.68 10.61
C ASP A 87 8.06 9.31 10.89
N PRO A 88 7.98 10.20 11.90
CA PRO A 88 6.73 10.73 12.40
C PRO A 88 6.02 11.60 11.36
N ALA A 89 6.76 12.40 10.59
CA ALA A 89 6.18 13.31 9.60
C ALA A 89 5.45 12.55 8.48
N ARG A 90 5.98 11.41 8.05
CA ARG A 90 5.38 10.58 6.99
C ARG A 90 4.24 9.70 7.50
N LEU A 91 4.43 9.07 8.67
CA LEU A 91 3.52 8.03 9.14
C LEU A 91 2.31 8.58 9.92
N LEU A 92 2.47 9.64 10.74
CA LEU A 92 1.33 10.23 11.46
C LEU A 92 0.23 10.73 10.52
N LYS A 93 0.61 11.35 9.38
CA LYS A 93 -0.35 11.84 8.40
C LYS A 93 -1.22 10.71 7.83
N ARG A 94 -0.62 9.55 7.59
CA ARG A 94 -1.32 8.35 7.10
C ARG A 94 -2.22 7.76 8.18
N TYR A 95 -1.70 7.56 9.39
CA TYR A 95 -2.47 6.99 10.49
C TYR A 95 -3.68 7.85 10.87
N VAL A 96 -3.51 9.17 10.99
CA VAL A 96 -4.63 10.06 11.31
C VAL A 96 -5.65 10.09 10.16
N GLY A 97 -5.19 10.08 8.91
CA GLY A 97 -6.05 10.03 7.73
C GLY A 97 -6.89 8.75 7.61
N ASP A 98 -6.31 7.60 7.97
CA ASP A 98 -6.95 6.29 7.80
C ASP A 98 -7.76 5.85 9.05
N VAL A 99 -7.30 6.23 10.26
CA VAL A 99 -7.96 5.83 11.54
C VAL A 99 -9.29 6.57 11.74
N VAL A 100 -9.38 7.85 11.36
CA VAL A 100 -10.62 8.65 11.53
C VAL A 100 -11.81 8.08 10.75
N PRO A 101 -11.71 7.76 9.43
CA PRO A 101 -12.81 7.12 8.70
C PRO A 101 -13.08 5.70 9.20
N PHE A 102 -12.04 4.94 9.58
CA PHE A 102 -12.22 3.59 10.14
C PHE A 102 -13.03 3.60 11.44
N LEU A 103 -12.74 4.51 12.37
CA LEU A 103 -13.50 4.64 13.62
C LEU A 103 -14.96 5.06 13.38
N LYS A 104 -15.24 5.84 12.34
CA LYS A 104 -16.62 6.17 11.94
C LYS A 104 -17.37 4.93 11.47
N VAL A 105 -16.74 4.09 10.64
CA VAL A 105 -17.33 2.83 10.18
C VAL A 105 -17.61 1.88 11.35
N VAL A 106 -16.64 1.68 12.24
CA VAL A 106 -16.81 0.83 13.44
C VAL A 106 -17.96 1.33 14.33
N ARG A 107 -18.07 2.65 14.51
CA ARG A 107 -19.14 3.26 15.32
C ARG A 107 -20.52 3.11 14.66
N GLN A 108 -20.60 3.09 13.33
CA GLN A 108 -21.84 2.82 12.59
C GLN A 108 -22.24 1.34 12.67
N SER A 109 -21.27 0.42 12.66
CA SER A 109 -21.53 -1.03 12.79
C SER A 109 -22.05 -1.40 14.19
N HIS A 110 -21.60 -0.73 15.24
CA HIS A 110 -22.14 -0.92 16.59
C HIS A 110 -23.47 -0.18 16.85
N ALA A 111 -23.80 0.85 16.06
CA ALA A 111 -25.08 1.55 16.16
C ALA A 111 -26.22 0.87 15.38
N GLY A 112 -25.90 -0.06 14.46
CA GLY A 112 -26.88 -0.78 13.62
C GLY A 112 -27.33 -2.15 14.12
N SER A 113 -26.74 -2.69 15.20
CA SER A 113 -27.03 -4.04 15.71
C SER A 113 -28.11 -4.08 16.80
N GLY A 114 -29.00 -3.09 16.87
CA GLY A 114 -30.01 -2.94 17.93
C GLY A 114 -31.48 -3.12 17.53
N THR A 115 -31.82 -3.22 16.23
CA THR A 115 -33.23 -3.28 15.81
C THR A 115 -33.43 -4.18 14.59
N ARG A 116 -33.36 -5.50 14.77
CA ARG A 116 -33.95 -6.45 13.81
C ARG A 116 -34.35 -7.76 14.49
N GLY A 117 -35.27 -7.64 15.45
CA GLY A 117 -35.98 -8.77 16.02
C GLY A 117 -37.31 -8.25 16.54
N GLU A 118 -38.36 -8.41 15.74
CA GLU A 118 -39.78 -8.53 16.11
C GLU A 118 -40.63 -8.30 14.85
N ASN A 119 -41.03 -9.41 14.22
CA ASN A 119 -42.36 -9.61 13.62
C ASN A 119 -42.40 -11.02 13.02
N SER A 120 -42.97 -11.95 13.78
CA SER A 120 -43.55 -13.21 13.32
C SER A 120 -44.81 -13.46 14.13
#